data_AF-A0A0S9Q514-F1
#
_entry.id   AF-A0A0S9Q514-F1
#
_cell.length_a   1.000
_cell.length_b   1.000
_cell.length_c   1.000
_cell.angle_alpha   90.00
_cell.angle_beta   90.00
_cell.angle_gamma   90.00
#
_symmetry.space_group_name_H-M   'P 1'
#
loop_
_entity.id
_entity.type
_entity.pdbx_description
1 polymer ?
#
loop_
_entity_poly.entity_id
_entity_poly.type
_entity_poly.pdbx_seq_one_letter_code
_entity_poly.pdbx_strand_id
1 'polypeptide(L)' 'MSETPDEPRTGISDDQLPEDLVPGDDNPLAEGLPAGEDAGDLLHDGKPAAEADGDDDGEEPDTQH' A
#
# COMPACT_ATOMS: atom_id res chain seq x y z
N MET A 1 -25.57 20.00 -0.46
CA MET A 1 -24.60 19.04 -1.04
C MET A 1 -23.25 19.71 -0.87
N SER A 2 -22.47 19.31 0.13
CA SER A 2 -21.18 19.94 0.42
C SER A 2 -20.16 19.44 -0.58
N GLU A 3 -19.64 20.35 -1.41
CA GLU A 3 -18.49 20.11 -2.27
C GLU A 3 -17.23 20.17 -1.39
N THR A 4 -16.61 19.02 -1.14
CA THR A 4 -15.29 18.93 -0.50
C THR A 4 -14.24 19.25 -1.56
N PRO A 5 -13.31 20.21 -1.32
CA PRO A 5 -12.28 20.54 -2.29
C PRO A 5 -11.43 19.31 -2.62
N ASP A 6 -11.16 19.13 -3.91
CA ASP A 6 -10.33 18.06 -4.47
C ASP A 6 -8.88 18.27 -4.00
N GLU A 7 -8.53 17.71 -2.85
CA GLU A 7 -7.13 17.48 -2.49
C GLU A 7 -6.50 16.58 -3.56
N PRO A 8 -5.24 16.81 -3.97
CA PRO A 8 -4.60 15.94 -4.95
C PRO A 8 -4.58 14.53 -4.38
N ARG A 9 -5.47 13.67 -4.89
CA ARG A 9 -5.51 12.26 -4.51
C ARG A 9 -4.19 11.66 -4.98
N THR A 10 -3.23 11.54 -4.07
CA THR A 10 -1.95 10.87 -4.31
C THR A 10 -2.25 9.38 -4.46
N GLY A 11 -2.63 8.94 -5.67
CA GLY A 11 -2.96 7.56 -5.97
C GLY A 11 -3.64 7.39 -7.32
N ILE A 12 -3.56 6.19 -7.88
CA ILE A 12 -4.28 5.77 -9.09
C ILE A 12 -5.40 4.82 -8.71
N SER A 13 -6.51 4.86 -9.45
CA SER A 13 -7.61 3.90 -9.28
C SER A 13 -7.21 2.51 -9.78
N ASP A 14 -7.90 1.46 -9.35
CA ASP A 14 -7.65 0.08 -9.80
C ASP A 14 -7.75 -0.07 -11.32
N ASP A 15 -8.70 0.64 -11.96
CA ASP A 15 -8.86 0.66 -13.42
C ASP A 15 -7.67 1.30 -14.18
N GLN A 16 -6.79 2.00 -13.45
CA GLN A 16 -5.61 2.66 -13.97
C GLN A 16 -4.32 1.88 -13.66
N LEU A 17 -4.42 0.71 -13.02
CA LEU A 17 -3.28 -0.15 -12.78
C LEU A 17 -2.72 -0.70 -14.09
N PRO A 18 -1.39 -0.79 -14.23
CA PRO A 18 -0.75 -1.54 -15.32
C PRO A 18 -1.20 -3.00 -15.34
N GLU A 19 -1.24 -3.61 -16.53
CA GLU A 19 -1.68 -5.01 -16.71
C GLU A 19 -0.90 -6.02 -15.85
N ASP A 20 0.40 -5.79 -15.62
CA ASP A 20 1.25 -6.63 -14.76
C ASP A 20 0.92 -6.53 -13.27
N LEU A 21 0.22 -5.47 -12.86
CA LEU A 21 -0.20 -5.23 -11.47
C LEU A 21 -1.70 -5.48 -11.26
N VAL A 22 -2.45 -5.76 -12.32
CA VAL A 22 -3.82 -6.24 -12.21
C VAL A 22 -3.75 -7.71 -11.79
N PRO A 23 -4.37 -8.11 -10.66
CA PRO A 23 -4.41 -9.51 -10.29
C PRO A 23 -5.16 -10.30 -11.36
N GLY A 24 -4.48 -11.28 -11.97
CA GLY A 24 -5.13 -12.23 -12.87
C GLY A 24 -6.01 -13.24 -12.12
N ASP A 25 -6.72 -14.07 -12.87
CA ASP A 25 -7.55 -15.16 -12.33
C ASP A 25 -6.75 -16.18 -11.48
N ASP A 26 -5.44 -16.24 -11.66
CA ASP A 26 -4.52 -17.08 -10.87
C ASP A 26 -4.06 -16.43 -9.55
N ASN A 27 -4.71 -15.35 -9.08
CA ASN A 27 -4.42 -14.80 -7.76
C ASN A 27 -4.94 -15.75 -6.66
N PRO A 28 -4.06 -16.42 -5.89
CA PRO A 28 -4.48 -17.40 -4.89
C PRO A 28 -5.31 -16.79 -3.76
N LEU A 29 -5.27 -15.47 -3.57
CA LEU A 29 -6.07 -14.76 -2.57
C LEU A 29 -7.47 -14.35 -3.08
N ALA A 30 -7.78 -14.54 -4.37
CA ALA A 30 -9.06 -14.14 -4.94
C ALA A 30 -10.23 -15.01 -4.49
N GLU A 31 -10.00 -16.31 -4.23
CA GLU A 31 -11.03 -17.25 -3.78
C GLU A 31 -11.42 -17.05 -2.31
N GLY A 32 -10.64 -16.27 -1.55
CA GLY A 32 -10.83 -16.05 -0.13
C GLY A 32 -10.38 -17.25 0.73
N LEU A 33 -10.30 -17.03 2.05
CA LEU A 33 -9.95 -18.09 2.98
C LEU A 33 -11.17 -19.01 3.27
N PRO A 34 -10.94 -20.30 3.53
CA PRO A 34 -12.00 -21.20 3.95
C PRO A 34 -12.64 -20.74 5.28
N ALA A 35 -13.90 -21.12 5.49
CA ALA A 35 -14.64 -20.69 6.67
C ALA A 35 -13.97 -21.15 7.98
N GLY A 36 -13.66 -20.19 8.85
CA GLY A 36 -12.95 -20.43 10.12
C GLY A 36 -11.43 -20.39 10.02
N GLU A 37 -10.89 -20.07 8.83
CA GLU A 37 -9.49 -19.74 8.62
C GLU A 37 -9.34 -18.22 8.47
N ASP A 38 -8.44 -17.64 9.26
CA ASP A 38 -8.12 -16.22 9.29
C ASP A 38 -6.61 -16.05 9.12
N ALA A 39 -6.15 -14.83 8.82
CA ALA A 39 -4.73 -14.52 8.73
C ALA A 39 -3.96 -14.76 10.06
N GLY A 40 -4.66 -14.96 11.18
CA GLY A 40 -4.16 -15.57 12.43
C GLY A 40 -2.72 -15.19 12.78
N ASP A 41 -1.83 -16.17 12.65
CA ASP A 41 -0.41 -16.08 13.01
C ASP A 41 0.35 -15.03 12.17
N LEU A 42 -0.01 -14.79 10.90
CA LEU A 42 0.63 -13.74 10.10
C LEU A 42 0.38 -12.33 10.66
N LEU A 43 -0.79 -12.12 11.28
CA LEU A 43 -1.13 -10.84 11.90
C LEU A 43 -0.43 -10.65 13.27
N HIS A 44 -0.17 -11.74 14.00
CA HIS A 44 0.35 -11.70 15.37
C HIS A 44 1.87 -11.90 15.45
N ASP A 45 2.41 -12.81 14.65
CA ASP A 45 3.83 -13.13 14.54
C ASP A 45 4.48 -12.48 13.31
N GLY A 46 3.72 -11.67 12.58
CA GLY A 46 4.25 -10.83 11.50
C GLY A 46 5.35 -9.90 12.00
N LYS A 47 6.19 -9.42 11.08
CA LYS A 47 7.15 -8.35 11.43
C LYS A 47 6.33 -7.20 12.02
N PRO A 48 6.64 -6.73 13.25
CA PRO A 48 6.01 -5.51 13.72
C PRO A 48 6.28 -4.46 12.65
N ALA A 49 5.26 -3.69 12.30
CA ALA A 49 5.50 -2.50 11.48
C ALA A 49 6.65 -1.79 12.19
N ALA A 50 7.80 -1.70 11.53
CA ALA A 50 8.86 -0.86 12.04
C ALA A 50 8.17 0.48 12.21
N GLU A 51 8.04 0.96 13.45
CA GLU A 51 7.78 2.37 13.66
C GLU A 51 8.76 3.06 12.72
N ALA A 52 8.26 4.00 11.91
CA ALA A 52 9.08 4.78 10.99
C ALA A 52 10.08 5.58 11.84
N ASP A 53 11.10 4.88 12.33
CA ASP A 53 12.22 5.34 13.10
C ASP A 53 13.32 5.44 12.06
N GLY A 54 13.48 6.65 11.56
CA GLY A 54 14.31 6.93 10.40
C GLY A 54 13.86 8.22 9.76
N ASP A 55 14.20 9.32 10.43
CA ASP A 55 14.56 10.60 9.85
C ASP A 55 14.47 10.69 8.32
N ASP A 56 13.63 11.61 7.87
CA ASP A 56 13.84 12.32 6.61
C ASP A 56 15.17 13.09 6.72
N ASP A 57 16.30 12.39 6.63
CA ASP A 57 17.59 12.98 6.25
C ASP A 57 17.55 13.22 4.74
N GLY A 58 16.70 14.16 4.35
CA GLY A 58 16.75 14.84 3.07
C GLY A 58 18.01 15.72 3.04
N GLU A 59 19.18 15.09 3.00
CA GLU A 59 20.44 15.78 2.73
C GLU A 59 20.42 16.17 1.25
N GLU A 60 19.87 17.35 0.95
CA GLU A 60 20.07 18.01 -0.33
C GLU A 60 21.57 18.31 -0.47
N PRO A 61 22.30 17.74 -1.44
CA PRO A 61 23.66 18.18 -1.68
C PRO A 61 23.61 19.61 -2.19
N ASP A 62 24.15 20.53 -1.38
CA ASP A 62 24.46 21.91 -1.71
C ASP A 62 25.28 21.96 -3.02
N THR A 63 24.62 22.12 -4.17
CA THR A 63 25.30 22.40 -5.43
C THR A 63 25.42 23.91 -5.60
N GLN A 64 26.38 24.52 -4.89
CA GLN A 64 26.91 25.82 -5.28
C GLN A 64 27.76 25.71 -6.55
N HIS A 65 27.38 26.44 -7.59
CA HIS A 65 28.32 27.09 -8.51
C HIS A 65 27.77 28.39 -9.06
#